data_AF-A0A954F2X1-F1
#
_entry.id   AF-A0A954F2X1-F1
#
_cell.length_a   1.000
_cell.length_b   1.000
_cell.length_c   1.000
_cell.angle_alpha   90.00
_cell.angle_beta   90.00
_cell.angle_gamma   90.00
#
_symmetry.space_group_name_H-M   'P 1'
#
loop_
_entity.id
_entity.type
_entity.pdbx_description
1 polymer ?
#
loop_
_entity_poly.entity_id
_entity_poly.type
_entity_poly.pdbx_seq_one_letter_code
_entity_poly.pdbx_strand_id
1 'polypeptide(L)'
;MKRLSPTWRFMATPTRSLAFIVFGILAVCCAPAQSADSEPSRGILVNPADGSPTEFMAWTSEDTVHQAVRKLKSKGGGVVSFLPGEYTIHQGIFLNDVNNVTIRGTMGVKLKFAPSPETMPRLTKEVQQGEDFLMVDRPDLLKVGWKYQVYPESLKGDRILEFRVRKVDQDRVWIAPKVQFMGHVKEIPVGSVVFEHLNFFSLTRCDSVTLEGLHLDGIQRGSIHGHTTFCGVLAVGQYKVGERPKNHRLEIKNCSFVGLKGRGIAIYGMGENLVEGCYFRDIDSQAVEI
;
A
#
# COMPACT_ATOMS: atom_id res chain seq x y z
N MET A 1 37.12 22.40 45.84
CA MET A 1 38.43 22.15 45.22
C MET A 1 38.32 22.49 43.73
N LYS A 2 38.84 23.66 43.30
CA LYS A 2 40.00 23.84 42.37
C LYS A 2 39.89 23.00 41.08
N ARG A 3 39.35 23.59 39.99
CA ARG A 3 40.06 24.12 38.78
C ARG A 3 41.03 23.12 38.13
N LEU A 4 40.85 22.84 36.83
CA LEU A 4 41.63 23.43 35.72
C LEU A 4 41.18 22.83 34.36
N SER A 5 40.94 23.71 33.39
CA SER A 5 40.92 23.43 31.95
C SER A 5 42.35 23.51 31.37
N PRO A 6 42.62 22.90 30.21
CA PRO A 6 43.73 23.32 29.37
C PRO A 6 43.26 23.91 28.04
N THR A 7 43.68 25.14 27.83
CA THR A 7 43.79 25.88 26.58
C THR A 7 44.83 25.26 25.64
N TRP A 8 44.57 25.24 24.34
CA TRP A 8 45.60 25.04 23.31
C TRP A 8 45.72 26.29 22.44
N ARG A 9 46.97 26.72 22.26
CA ARG A 9 47.42 27.92 21.55
C ARG A 9 47.70 27.65 20.07
N PHE A 10 47.52 28.74 19.31
CA PHE A 10 47.96 29.06 17.95
C PHE A 10 49.29 28.47 17.47
N MET A 11 49.34 28.15 16.18
CA MET A 11 50.49 28.42 15.31
C MET A 11 50.03 29.01 13.97
N ALA A 12 50.82 29.97 13.50
CA ALA A 12 50.61 30.78 12.31
C ALA A 12 51.26 30.18 11.06
N THR A 13 50.65 30.53 9.92
CA THR A 13 51.07 30.66 8.50
C THR A 13 52.45 30.14 8.03
N PRO A 14 52.50 29.68 6.75
CA PRO A 14 53.02 30.60 5.73
C PRO A 14 52.23 30.64 4.40
N THR A 15 52.23 31.85 3.85
CA THR A 15 52.00 32.33 2.48
C THR A 15 52.41 31.38 1.34
N ARG A 16 51.57 31.22 0.31
CA ARG A 16 51.98 31.08 -1.10
C ARG A 16 50.93 31.61 -2.09
N SER A 17 51.36 32.62 -2.85
CA SER A 17 51.16 32.86 -4.28
C SER A 17 49.74 32.90 -4.86
N LEU A 18 49.26 34.14 -5.11
CA LEU A 18 48.27 34.40 -6.16
C LEU A 18 48.89 34.07 -7.53
N ALA A 19 48.30 33.11 -8.24
CA ALA A 19 48.41 33.00 -9.69
C ALA A 19 47.12 33.57 -10.28
N PHE A 20 47.22 34.75 -10.92
CA PHE A 20 46.16 35.26 -11.79
C PHE A 20 46.13 34.43 -13.07
N ILE A 21 45.20 33.48 -13.16
CA ILE A 21 44.84 32.88 -14.44
C ILE A 21 43.69 33.72 -15.01
N VAL A 22 44.00 34.47 -16.07
CA VAL A 22 43.02 35.15 -16.91
C VAL A 22 42.29 34.08 -17.71
N PHE A 23 41.11 33.65 -17.25
CA PHE A 23 40.18 32.91 -18.08
C PHE A 23 39.42 33.91 -18.96
N GLY A 24 39.73 33.89 -20.26
CA GLY A 24 38.91 34.54 -21.28
C GLY A 24 37.51 33.93 -21.25
N ILE A 25 36.53 34.72 -20.83
CA ILE A 25 35.11 34.37 -20.93
C ILE A 25 34.73 34.50 -22.41
N LEU A 26 34.83 33.39 -23.14
CA LEU A 26 34.08 33.22 -24.38
C LEU A 26 32.62 33.05 -24.00
N ALA A 27 31.86 34.13 -24.10
CA ALA A 27 30.39 34.09 -24.03
C ALA A 27 29.88 33.37 -25.29
N VAL A 28 29.90 32.04 -25.25
CA VAL A 28 29.06 31.24 -26.14
C VAL A 28 27.63 31.45 -25.67
N CYS A 29 26.84 32.14 -26.48
CA CYS A 29 25.38 32.20 -26.33
C CYS A 29 24.82 30.79 -26.56
N CYS A 30 24.97 29.91 -25.57
CA CYS A 30 24.12 28.73 -25.45
C CYS A 30 22.73 29.26 -25.15
N ALA A 31 21.85 29.27 -26.16
CA ALA A 31 20.42 29.30 -25.89
C ALA A 31 20.14 28.24 -24.82
N PRO A 32 19.39 28.56 -23.74
CA PRO A 32 19.03 27.54 -22.78
C PRO A 32 18.31 26.45 -23.57
N ALA A 33 18.88 25.24 -23.56
CA ALA A 33 18.14 24.07 -23.93
C ALA A 33 16.88 24.13 -23.07
N GLN A 34 15.74 24.38 -23.70
CA GLN A 34 14.46 24.15 -23.08
C GLN A 34 14.47 22.65 -22.79
N SER A 35 14.89 22.27 -21.56
CA SER A 35 14.61 20.96 -21.04
C SER A 35 13.09 20.89 -21.11
N ALA A 36 12.60 20.03 -21.98
CA ALA A 36 11.25 19.55 -21.91
C ALA A 36 11.14 18.74 -20.61
N ASP A 37 11.14 19.44 -19.46
CA ASP A 37 10.69 18.95 -18.18
C ASP A 37 9.15 18.86 -18.21
N SER A 38 8.62 18.22 -19.25
CA SER A 38 7.35 17.55 -19.09
C SER A 38 7.69 16.37 -18.18
N GLU A 39 7.49 16.54 -16.87
CA GLU A 39 7.46 15.40 -15.96
C GLU A 39 6.66 14.30 -16.68
N PRO A 40 7.19 13.08 -16.82
CA PRO A 40 6.44 12.00 -17.46
C PRO A 40 5.09 11.93 -16.74
N SER A 41 4.03 12.11 -17.51
CA SER A 41 2.68 12.18 -16.96
C SER A 41 2.44 10.93 -16.12
N ARG A 42 2.20 11.14 -14.81
CA ARG A 42 1.92 10.04 -13.88
C ARG A 42 0.83 9.16 -14.48
N GLY A 43 1.16 7.90 -14.72
CA GLY A 43 0.29 7.00 -15.44
C GLY A 43 0.76 5.57 -15.39
N ILE A 44 -0.03 4.71 -16.00
CA ILE A 44 0.29 3.30 -16.18
C ILE A 44 0.24 2.95 -17.66
N LEU A 45 1.09 2.02 -18.07
CA LEU A 45 1.01 1.35 -19.37
C LEU A 45 0.36 -0.02 -19.19
N VAL A 46 -0.58 -0.34 -20.08
CA VAL A 46 -1.29 -1.62 -20.09
C VAL A 46 -0.87 -2.38 -21.34
N ASN A 47 -0.24 -3.53 -21.14
CA ASN A 47 0.28 -4.40 -22.20
C ASN A 47 -0.45 -5.75 -22.16
N PRO A 48 -1.48 -5.96 -22.98
CA PRO A 48 -2.21 -7.23 -23.02
C PRO A 48 -1.36 -8.41 -23.53
N ALA A 49 -1.63 -9.62 -23.03
CA ALA A 49 -0.92 -10.82 -23.45
C ALA A 49 -1.22 -11.23 -24.91
N ASP A 50 -2.34 -10.78 -25.48
CA ASP A 50 -2.75 -11.05 -26.86
C ASP A 50 -1.95 -10.26 -27.91
N GLY A 51 -0.99 -9.44 -27.48
CA GLY A 51 -0.15 -8.62 -28.36
C GLY A 51 -0.85 -7.37 -28.89
N SER A 52 -2.05 -7.03 -28.40
CA SER A 52 -2.71 -5.78 -28.75
C SER A 52 -1.91 -4.55 -28.29
N PRO A 53 -2.11 -3.37 -28.92
CA PRO A 53 -1.30 -2.20 -28.66
C PRO A 53 -1.29 -1.78 -27.19
N THR A 54 -0.12 -1.35 -26.72
CA THR A 54 0.05 -0.73 -25.41
C THR A 54 -0.89 0.46 -25.23
N GLU A 55 -1.63 0.48 -24.13
CA GLU A 55 -2.51 1.59 -23.76
C GLU A 55 -1.88 2.41 -22.62
N PHE A 56 -1.84 3.73 -22.77
CA PHE A 56 -1.52 4.63 -21.66
C PHE A 56 -2.79 5.02 -20.92
N MET A 57 -2.77 4.92 -19.59
CA MET A 57 -3.83 5.40 -18.72
C MET A 57 -3.24 6.40 -17.72
N ALA A 58 -3.71 7.65 -17.77
CA ALA A 58 -3.33 8.66 -16.78
C ALA A 58 -3.77 8.20 -15.39
N TRP A 59 -2.88 8.35 -14.41
CA TRP A 59 -3.18 7.98 -13.03
C TRP A 59 -4.11 9.03 -12.43
N THR A 60 -5.24 8.56 -11.91
CA THR A 60 -6.18 9.38 -11.13
C THR A 60 -6.37 8.80 -9.73
N SER A 61 -6.42 7.47 -9.62
CA SER A 61 -6.52 6.72 -8.38
C SER A 61 -6.19 5.25 -8.63
N GLU A 62 -6.32 4.40 -7.61
CA GLU A 62 -6.23 2.95 -7.73
C GLU A 62 -7.25 2.36 -8.70
N ASP A 63 -8.36 3.07 -8.96
CA ASP A 63 -9.35 2.65 -9.96
C ASP A 63 -8.73 2.56 -11.35
N THR A 64 -7.72 3.38 -11.67
CA THR A 64 -6.98 3.29 -12.94
C THR A 64 -6.36 1.90 -13.09
N VAL A 65 -5.73 1.37 -12.02
CA VAL A 65 -5.16 0.01 -12.01
C VAL A 65 -6.25 -1.05 -12.01
N HIS A 66 -7.33 -0.89 -11.25
CA HIS A 66 -8.43 -1.87 -11.25
C HIS A 66 -9.11 -1.95 -12.62
N GLN A 67 -9.23 -0.84 -13.35
CA GLN A 67 -9.72 -0.81 -14.73
C GLN A 67 -8.75 -1.53 -15.67
N ALA A 68 -7.45 -1.24 -15.59
CA ALA A 68 -6.42 -1.93 -16.38
C ALA A 68 -6.45 -3.45 -16.15
N VAL A 69 -6.48 -3.89 -14.89
CA VAL A 69 -6.52 -5.31 -14.52
C VAL A 69 -7.80 -5.99 -15.05
N ARG A 70 -8.97 -5.33 -14.96
CA ARG A 70 -10.21 -5.86 -15.53
C ARG A 70 -10.12 -6.06 -17.04
N LYS A 71 -9.49 -5.13 -17.76
CA LYS A 71 -9.21 -5.27 -19.20
C LYS A 71 -8.27 -6.45 -19.47
N LEU A 72 -7.16 -6.56 -18.74
CA LEU A 72 -6.20 -7.66 -18.91
C LEU A 72 -6.84 -9.02 -18.63
N LYS A 73 -7.70 -9.11 -17.61
CA LYS A 73 -8.43 -10.35 -17.28
C LYS A 73 -9.26 -10.86 -18.47
N SER A 74 -9.96 -9.99 -19.20
CA SER A 74 -10.73 -10.41 -20.38
C SER A 74 -9.86 -10.78 -21.59
N LYS A 75 -8.57 -10.42 -21.55
CA LYS A 75 -7.56 -10.73 -22.56
C LYS A 75 -6.62 -11.88 -22.17
N GLY A 76 -6.91 -12.58 -21.06
CA GLY A 76 -6.14 -13.73 -20.60
C GLY A 76 -4.86 -13.39 -19.81
N GLY A 77 -4.64 -12.11 -19.49
CA GLY A 77 -3.47 -11.64 -18.74
C GLY A 77 -2.76 -10.45 -19.39
N GLY A 78 -1.59 -10.12 -18.85
CA GLY A 78 -0.71 -9.07 -19.36
C GLY A 78 0.05 -8.33 -18.26
N VAL A 79 0.53 -7.12 -18.59
CA VAL A 79 1.36 -6.31 -17.69
C VAL A 79 0.72 -4.94 -17.49
N VAL A 80 0.61 -4.50 -16.24
CA VAL A 80 0.37 -3.11 -15.85
C VAL A 80 1.68 -2.53 -15.34
N SER A 81 2.22 -1.52 -16.01
CA SER A 81 3.49 -0.88 -15.65
C SER A 81 3.28 0.54 -15.14
N PHE A 82 3.66 0.84 -13.91
CA PHE A 82 3.74 2.20 -13.40
C PHE A 82 4.92 2.93 -14.04
N LEU A 83 4.65 4.13 -14.56
CA LEU A 83 5.71 5.06 -14.99
C LEU A 83 6.41 5.68 -13.78
N PRO A 84 7.63 6.24 -13.92
CA PRO A 84 8.33 6.84 -12.79
C PRO A 84 7.49 7.93 -12.10
N GLY A 85 7.47 7.93 -10.76
CA GLY A 85 6.70 8.90 -9.98
C GLY A 85 6.24 8.40 -8.62
N GLU A 86 5.73 9.33 -7.80
CA GLU A 86 5.09 9.01 -6.52
C GLU A 86 3.56 8.95 -6.68
N TYR A 87 2.98 7.85 -6.21
CA TYR A 87 1.56 7.52 -6.30
C TYR A 87 1.00 7.37 -4.89
N THR A 88 -0.06 8.14 -4.60
CA THR A 88 -0.75 8.04 -3.31
C THR A 88 -1.81 6.94 -3.35
N ILE A 89 -1.73 6.02 -2.39
CA ILE A 89 -2.64 4.90 -2.22
C ILE A 89 -3.55 5.20 -1.02
N HIS A 90 -4.82 5.39 -1.31
CA HIS A 90 -5.88 5.59 -0.34
C HIS A 90 -6.50 4.27 0.12
N GLN A 91 -6.88 3.39 -0.81
CA GLN A 91 -7.70 2.19 -0.59
C GLN A 91 -6.95 0.87 -0.79
N GLY A 92 -5.81 0.90 -1.47
CA GLY A 92 -5.10 -0.31 -1.86
C GLY A 92 -5.54 -0.83 -3.23
N ILE A 93 -4.72 -1.73 -3.78
CA ILE A 93 -4.92 -2.35 -5.07
C ILE A 93 -5.45 -3.78 -4.85
N PHE A 94 -6.69 -4.02 -5.26
CA PHE A 94 -7.36 -5.31 -5.09
C PHE A 94 -7.27 -6.10 -6.40
N LEU A 95 -6.65 -7.28 -6.33
CA LEU A 95 -6.65 -8.25 -7.42
C LEU A 95 -7.50 -9.43 -6.98
N ASN A 96 -8.62 -9.63 -7.66
CA ASN A 96 -9.55 -10.70 -7.34
C ASN A 96 -9.92 -11.52 -8.58
N ASP A 97 -9.77 -12.84 -8.49
CA ASP A 97 -10.02 -13.77 -9.60
C ASP A 97 -9.21 -13.39 -10.85
N VAL A 98 -7.93 -13.04 -10.69
CA VAL A 98 -7.06 -12.57 -11.78
C VAL A 98 -5.94 -13.57 -12.02
N ASN A 99 -5.70 -13.87 -13.31
CA ASN A 99 -4.67 -14.83 -13.71
C ASN A 99 -3.71 -14.22 -14.73
N ASN A 100 -2.44 -14.64 -14.69
CA ASN A 100 -1.39 -14.24 -15.65
C ASN A 100 -1.20 -12.71 -15.73
N VAL A 101 -1.25 -12.02 -14.59
CA VAL A 101 -1.10 -10.56 -14.53
C VAL A 101 0.18 -10.17 -13.80
N THR A 102 0.95 -9.28 -14.41
CA THR A 102 2.11 -8.64 -13.79
C THR A 102 1.79 -7.20 -13.46
N ILE A 103 2.07 -6.77 -12.23
CA ILE A 103 2.10 -5.38 -11.82
C ILE A 103 3.57 -4.99 -11.64
N ARG A 104 4.05 -4.06 -12.46
CA ARG A 104 5.46 -3.67 -12.56
C ARG A 104 5.66 -2.21 -12.19
N GLY A 105 6.62 -1.92 -11.34
CA GLY A 105 7.20 -0.59 -11.18
C GLY A 105 8.41 -0.41 -12.09
N THR A 106 8.52 0.74 -12.74
CA THR A 106 9.77 1.18 -13.39
C THR A 106 10.67 1.92 -12.39
N MET A 107 11.92 2.18 -12.75
CA MET A 107 12.87 2.88 -11.87
C MET A 107 12.30 4.24 -11.44
N GLY A 108 12.22 4.48 -10.13
CA GLY A 108 11.65 5.70 -9.56
C GLY A 108 10.16 5.65 -9.24
N VAL A 109 9.50 4.49 -9.39
CA VAL A 109 8.13 4.29 -8.90
C VAL A 109 8.10 4.17 -7.39
N LYS A 110 7.25 4.97 -6.75
CA LYS A 110 6.95 4.91 -5.32
C LYS A 110 5.44 4.92 -5.07
N LEU A 111 4.92 3.86 -4.46
CA LEU A 111 3.55 3.81 -3.95
C LEU A 111 3.59 4.13 -2.45
N LYS A 112 2.83 5.14 -2.04
CA LYS A 112 2.84 5.64 -0.67
C LYS A 112 1.43 5.66 -0.11
N PHE A 113 1.22 5.21 1.11
CA PHE A 113 -0.12 5.37 1.70
C PHE A 113 -0.47 6.84 1.90
N ALA A 114 -1.72 7.20 1.65
CA ALA A 114 -2.27 8.47 2.10
C ALA A 114 -2.21 8.55 3.65
N PRO A 115 -2.10 9.73 4.25
CA PRO A 115 -2.20 9.87 5.71
C PRO A 115 -3.54 9.31 6.25
N SER A 116 -3.51 8.76 7.47
CA SER A 116 -4.70 8.31 8.21
C SER A 116 -5.17 9.40 9.18
N PRO A 117 -6.48 9.51 9.48
CA PRO A 117 -6.92 10.23 10.67
C PRO A 117 -6.29 9.62 11.93
N GLU A 118 -6.00 10.48 12.91
CA GLU A 118 -5.42 10.08 14.21
C GLU A 118 -6.44 9.41 15.14
N THR A 119 -7.73 9.68 14.92
CA THR A 119 -8.83 9.16 15.73
C THR A 119 -9.57 8.03 15.03
N MET A 120 -9.93 6.99 15.78
CA MET A 120 -10.70 5.85 15.27
C MET A 120 -12.17 5.98 15.64
N PRO A 121 -13.10 5.75 14.70
CA PRO A 121 -14.53 5.68 14.99
C PRO A 121 -14.87 4.52 15.92
N ARG A 122 -15.94 4.68 16.69
CA ARG A 122 -16.46 3.68 17.62
C ARG A 122 -17.95 3.46 17.39
N LEU A 123 -18.39 2.23 17.64
CA LEU A 123 -19.80 1.88 17.60
C LEU A 123 -20.54 2.55 18.76
N THR A 124 -21.61 3.28 18.48
CA THR A 124 -22.45 3.97 19.48
C THR A 124 -23.65 3.14 19.92
N LYS A 125 -23.90 2.02 19.24
CA LYS A 125 -24.96 1.06 19.52
C LYS A 125 -24.43 -0.36 19.37
N GLU A 126 -24.94 -1.28 20.18
CA GLU A 126 -24.74 -2.71 19.98
C GLU A 126 -25.27 -3.13 18.59
N VAL A 127 -24.49 -3.95 17.90
CA VAL A 127 -24.79 -4.37 16.52
C VAL A 127 -25.52 -5.70 16.54
N GLN A 128 -26.59 -5.81 15.75
CA GLN A 128 -27.41 -7.02 15.66
C GLN A 128 -27.18 -7.75 14.34
N GLN A 129 -27.26 -9.09 14.37
CA GLN A 129 -27.16 -9.93 13.18
C GLN A 129 -28.23 -9.53 12.15
N GLY A 130 -27.83 -9.36 10.89
CA GLY A 130 -28.74 -9.04 9.78
C GLY A 130 -29.05 -7.55 9.58
N GLU A 131 -28.54 -6.66 10.44
CA GLU A 131 -28.59 -5.20 10.19
C GLU A 131 -27.81 -4.86 8.90
N ASP A 132 -28.25 -3.82 8.19
CA ASP A 132 -27.57 -3.27 7.00
C ASP A 132 -26.96 -1.90 7.24
N PHE A 133 -26.91 -1.46 8.51
CA PHE A 133 -26.24 -0.25 8.93
C PHE A 133 -25.58 -0.42 10.29
N LEU A 134 -24.63 0.47 10.59
CA LEU A 134 -23.96 0.62 11.87
C LEU A 134 -24.16 2.05 12.38
N MET A 135 -24.27 2.21 13.70
CA MET A 135 -24.25 3.52 14.35
C MET A 135 -22.82 3.80 14.84
N VAL A 136 -22.23 4.90 14.41
CA VAL A 136 -20.85 5.28 14.77
C VAL A 136 -20.77 6.73 15.24
N ASP A 137 -19.82 7.03 16.12
CA ASP A 137 -19.62 8.38 16.66
C ASP A 137 -19.00 9.37 15.65
N ARG A 138 -18.19 8.86 14.73
CA ARG A 138 -17.44 9.60 13.72
C ARG A 138 -17.68 9.06 12.30
N PRO A 139 -18.92 9.16 11.81
CA PRO A 139 -19.30 8.68 10.47
C PRO A 139 -18.55 9.40 9.35
N ASP A 140 -18.12 10.64 9.58
CA ASP A 140 -17.33 11.47 8.67
C ASP A 140 -15.97 10.86 8.30
N LEU A 141 -15.44 9.96 9.13
CA LEU A 141 -14.18 9.27 8.89
C LEU A 141 -14.33 8.00 8.03
N LEU A 142 -15.57 7.54 7.80
CA LEU A 142 -15.85 6.36 6.99
C LEU A 142 -16.14 6.76 5.54
N LYS A 143 -15.48 6.09 4.60
CA LYS A 143 -15.52 6.43 3.18
C LYS A 143 -16.33 5.39 2.41
N VAL A 144 -17.23 5.87 1.55
CA VAL A 144 -18.04 5.00 0.68
C VAL A 144 -17.13 4.15 -0.22
N GLY A 145 -17.44 2.86 -0.32
CA GLY A 145 -16.69 1.87 -1.10
C GLY A 145 -15.55 1.19 -0.34
N TRP A 146 -15.11 1.74 0.79
CA TRP A 146 -13.98 1.22 1.57
C TRP A 146 -14.39 0.06 2.47
N LYS A 147 -13.39 -0.77 2.77
CA LYS A 147 -13.51 -1.93 3.64
C LYS A 147 -13.00 -1.60 5.04
N TYR A 148 -13.75 -2.01 6.05
CA TYR A 148 -13.45 -1.80 7.46
C TYR A 148 -13.60 -3.10 8.25
N GLN A 149 -12.96 -3.11 9.41
CA GLN A 149 -13.04 -4.16 10.42
C GLN A 149 -13.45 -3.55 11.75
N VAL A 150 -14.14 -4.34 12.57
CA VAL A 150 -14.47 -3.97 13.95
C VAL A 150 -13.66 -4.84 14.89
N TYR A 151 -13.15 -4.24 15.96
CA TYR A 151 -12.45 -4.91 17.05
C TYR A 151 -13.13 -4.59 18.38
N PRO A 152 -12.96 -5.45 19.40
CA PRO A 152 -13.40 -5.14 20.77
C PRO A 152 -12.75 -3.85 21.27
N GLU A 153 -13.41 -3.13 22.19
CA GLU A 153 -12.87 -1.89 22.76
C GLU A 153 -11.51 -2.09 23.45
N SER A 154 -11.29 -3.25 24.08
CA SER A 154 -10.02 -3.60 24.70
C SER A 154 -8.87 -3.79 23.71
N LEU A 155 -9.21 -3.90 22.41
CA LEU A 155 -8.33 -4.23 21.31
C LEU A 155 -7.58 -5.56 21.47
N LYS A 156 -8.02 -6.40 22.42
CA LYS A 156 -7.50 -7.75 22.62
C LYS A 156 -8.34 -8.75 21.85
N GLY A 157 -7.68 -9.63 21.11
CA GLY A 157 -8.31 -10.70 20.34
C GLY A 157 -8.42 -10.40 18.84
N ASP A 158 -9.23 -11.20 18.16
CA ASP A 158 -9.44 -11.09 16.72
C ASP A 158 -10.49 -10.03 16.35
N ARG A 159 -10.51 -9.68 15.06
CA ARG A 159 -11.60 -8.87 14.48
C ARG A 159 -12.94 -9.58 14.69
N ILE A 160 -13.98 -8.82 15.00
CA ILE A 160 -15.31 -9.35 15.31
C ILE A 160 -16.33 -9.10 14.19
N LEU A 161 -16.06 -8.16 13.29
CA LEU A 161 -16.86 -7.89 12.08
C LEU A 161 -15.98 -7.34 10.97
N GLU A 162 -16.39 -7.58 9.72
CA GLU A 162 -15.79 -6.99 8.53
C GLU A 162 -16.89 -6.55 7.58
N PHE A 163 -16.78 -5.35 7.02
CA PHE A 163 -17.82 -4.78 6.18
C PHE A 163 -17.25 -3.81 5.15
N ARG A 164 -18.06 -3.48 4.13
CA ARG A 164 -17.80 -2.40 3.18
C ARG A 164 -18.87 -1.31 3.34
N VAL A 165 -18.46 -0.05 3.34
CA VAL A 165 -19.39 1.08 3.42
C VAL A 165 -20.08 1.30 2.08
N ARG A 166 -21.41 1.39 2.09
CA ARG A 166 -22.25 1.70 0.92
C ARG A 166 -22.72 3.15 0.88
N LYS A 167 -23.07 3.70 2.04
CA LYS A 167 -23.57 5.07 2.20
C LYS A 167 -23.25 5.52 3.61
N VAL A 168 -22.93 6.80 3.77
CA VAL A 168 -22.86 7.46 5.08
C VAL A 168 -23.96 8.52 5.10
N ASP A 169 -24.75 8.52 6.17
CA ASP A 169 -25.91 9.40 6.32
C ASP A 169 -26.07 9.79 7.79
N GLN A 170 -25.66 11.01 8.15
CA GLN A 170 -25.58 11.45 9.54
C GLN A 170 -24.80 10.44 10.38
N ASP A 171 -25.41 9.87 11.42
CA ASP A 171 -24.85 8.88 12.34
C ASP A 171 -24.96 7.42 11.86
N ARG A 172 -25.54 7.20 10.67
CA ARG A 172 -25.74 5.87 10.08
C ARG A 172 -24.75 5.59 8.96
N VAL A 173 -24.05 4.47 9.10
CA VAL A 173 -23.17 3.94 8.06
C VAL A 173 -23.82 2.68 7.51
N TRP A 174 -24.35 2.79 6.29
CA TRP A 174 -24.93 1.65 5.57
C TRP A 174 -23.83 0.75 5.04
N ILE A 175 -23.97 -0.56 5.19
CA ILE A 175 -22.91 -1.53 4.92
C ILE A 175 -23.32 -2.64 3.94
N ALA A 176 -22.32 -3.31 3.37
CA ALA A 176 -22.46 -4.57 2.65
C ALA A 176 -21.31 -5.53 3.00
N PRO A 177 -21.59 -6.85 3.13
CA PRO A 177 -22.93 -7.44 3.24
C PRO A 177 -23.65 -6.97 4.52
N LYS A 178 -24.89 -7.40 4.73
CA LYS A 178 -25.56 -7.29 6.03
C LYS A 178 -24.67 -7.90 7.12
N VAL A 179 -24.81 -7.40 8.35
CA VAL A 179 -24.05 -7.89 9.50
C VAL A 179 -24.16 -9.41 9.58
N GLN A 180 -23.01 -10.06 9.52
CA GLN A 180 -22.84 -11.47 9.80
C GLN A 180 -21.72 -11.59 10.82
N PHE A 181 -22.06 -12.07 12.03
CA PHE A 181 -21.04 -12.30 13.04
C PHE A 181 -20.07 -13.37 12.55
N MET A 182 -18.79 -13.17 12.87
CA MET A 182 -17.79 -14.22 12.66
C MET A 182 -18.09 -15.41 13.57
N GLY A 183 -17.70 -16.62 13.18
CA GLY A 183 -18.12 -17.85 13.88
C GLY A 183 -17.73 -17.93 15.37
N HIS A 184 -16.77 -17.13 15.83
CA HIS A 184 -16.34 -17.04 17.22
C HIS A 184 -17.02 -15.90 18.01
N VAL A 185 -17.83 -15.07 17.36
CA VAL A 185 -18.43 -13.85 17.91
C VAL A 185 -19.87 -14.11 18.30
N LYS A 186 -20.22 -13.80 19.55
CA LYS A 186 -21.59 -13.92 20.07
C LYS A 186 -22.33 -12.58 20.12
N GLU A 187 -21.59 -11.50 20.30
CA GLU A 187 -22.11 -10.14 20.43
C GLU A 187 -21.06 -9.13 19.94
N ILE A 188 -21.50 -7.95 19.54
CA ILE A 188 -20.65 -6.82 19.17
C ILE A 188 -21.11 -5.61 20.00
N PRO A 189 -20.46 -5.32 21.13
CA PRO A 189 -20.93 -4.32 22.08
C PRO A 189 -20.66 -2.89 21.59
N VAL A 190 -21.37 -1.94 22.20
CA VAL A 190 -21.07 -0.49 22.13
C VAL A 190 -19.59 -0.25 22.50
N GLY A 191 -18.97 0.76 21.90
CA GLY A 191 -17.58 1.16 22.20
C GLY A 191 -16.53 0.41 21.36
N SER A 192 -16.92 -0.69 20.72
CA SER A 192 -16.08 -1.42 19.76
C SER A 192 -15.52 -0.49 18.67
N VAL A 193 -14.27 -0.71 18.30
CA VAL A 193 -13.48 0.22 17.49
C VAL A 193 -13.49 -0.20 16.02
N VAL A 194 -13.65 0.77 15.12
CA VAL A 194 -13.68 0.56 13.67
C VAL A 194 -12.34 0.93 13.05
N PHE A 195 -11.75 -0.01 12.31
CA PHE A 195 -10.46 0.12 11.64
C PHE A 195 -10.59 0.00 10.12
N GLU A 196 -9.79 0.76 9.39
CA GLU A 196 -9.63 0.57 7.95
C GLU A 196 -8.96 -0.79 7.67
N HIS A 197 -9.55 -1.60 6.78
CA HIS A 197 -8.90 -2.78 6.24
C HIS A 197 -8.14 -2.37 4.98
N LEU A 198 -6.87 -2.01 5.15
CA LEU A 198 -6.04 -1.45 4.09
C LEU A 198 -4.74 -2.26 3.91
N ASN A 199 -4.37 -2.57 2.68
CA ASN A 199 -3.06 -3.11 2.30
C ASN A 199 -2.65 -2.46 0.97
N PHE A 200 -1.37 -2.42 0.61
CA PHE A 200 -0.98 -1.92 -0.72
C PHE A 200 -1.55 -2.81 -1.81
N PHE A 201 -1.37 -4.13 -1.67
CA PHE A 201 -1.96 -5.14 -2.54
C PHE A 201 -2.75 -6.15 -1.71
N SER A 202 -3.96 -6.45 -2.16
CA SER A 202 -4.78 -7.55 -1.63
C SER A 202 -5.16 -8.49 -2.76
N LEU A 203 -4.65 -9.72 -2.72
CA LEU A 203 -4.85 -10.74 -3.73
C LEU A 203 -5.78 -11.81 -3.17
N THR A 204 -6.85 -12.11 -3.89
CA THR A 204 -7.75 -13.21 -3.55
C THR A 204 -8.08 -14.05 -4.76
N ARG A 205 -7.98 -15.38 -4.63
CA ARG A 205 -8.29 -16.33 -5.71
C ARG A 205 -7.55 -16.02 -7.03
N CYS A 206 -6.27 -15.68 -6.95
CA CYS A 206 -5.45 -15.32 -8.10
C CYS A 206 -4.42 -16.40 -8.41
N ASP A 207 -4.06 -16.58 -9.69
CA ASP A 207 -3.03 -17.53 -10.13
C ASP A 207 -2.01 -16.86 -11.05
N SER A 208 -0.72 -17.20 -10.92
CA SER A 208 0.33 -16.68 -11.82
C SER A 208 0.34 -15.14 -11.85
N VAL A 209 0.42 -14.53 -10.66
CA VAL A 209 0.50 -13.08 -10.49
C VAL A 209 1.91 -12.69 -10.10
N THR A 210 2.43 -11.65 -10.73
CA THR A 210 3.76 -11.11 -10.42
C THR A 210 3.65 -9.66 -9.96
N LEU A 211 4.28 -9.34 -8.83
CA LEU A 211 4.50 -7.97 -8.38
C LEU A 211 6.00 -7.70 -8.43
N GLU A 212 6.44 -6.73 -9.22
CA GLU A 212 7.88 -6.50 -9.39
C GLU A 212 8.32 -5.04 -9.49
N GLY A 213 9.50 -4.72 -8.97
CA GLY A 213 10.11 -3.40 -9.11
C GLY A 213 9.35 -2.27 -8.40
N LEU A 214 8.55 -2.59 -7.38
CA LEU A 214 7.72 -1.61 -6.66
C LEU A 214 8.41 -1.14 -5.39
N HIS A 215 8.31 0.16 -5.07
CA HIS A 215 8.64 0.70 -3.76
C HIS A 215 7.36 1.05 -2.99
N LEU A 216 7.12 0.35 -1.89
CA LEU A 216 5.92 0.48 -1.05
C LEU A 216 6.29 1.17 0.27
N ASP A 217 5.84 2.41 0.43
CA ASP A 217 6.09 3.24 1.62
C ASP A 217 4.83 3.39 2.47
N GLY A 218 4.79 2.61 3.55
CA GLY A 218 3.69 2.60 4.49
C GLY A 218 3.58 3.85 5.36
N ILE A 219 4.57 4.75 5.35
CA ILE A 219 4.66 5.99 6.14
C ILE A 219 4.38 5.81 7.63
N GLN A 220 4.55 4.60 8.15
CA GLN A 220 4.16 4.21 9.51
C GLN A 220 2.67 4.51 9.80
N ARG A 221 1.82 4.44 8.76
CA ARG A 221 0.38 4.72 8.84
C ARG A 221 -0.35 3.73 9.71
N GLY A 222 -1.22 4.28 10.55
CA GLY A 222 -2.24 3.55 11.27
C GLY A 222 -1.69 2.83 12.49
N SER A 223 -2.51 1.94 13.03
CA SER A 223 -2.16 1.08 14.15
C SER A 223 -2.56 -0.34 13.81
N ILE A 224 -1.69 -1.30 14.13
CA ILE A 224 -1.90 -2.69 13.78
C ILE A 224 -2.84 -3.31 14.80
N HIS A 225 -3.90 -3.94 14.33
CA HIS A 225 -4.60 -4.97 15.08
C HIS A 225 -4.80 -6.17 14.16
N GLY A 226 -4.14 -7.29 14.46
CA GLY A 226 -4.18 -8.51 13.65
C GLY A 226 -3.16 -8.56 12.51
N HIS A 227 -3.27 -9.62 11.69
CA HIS A 227 -2.22 -10.00 10.73
C HIS A 227 -2.53 -9.65 9.28
N THR A 228 -3.68 -9.03 9.00
CA THR A 228 -4.20 -8.85 7.64
C THR A 228 -4.39 -7.38 7.24
N THR A 229 -3.87 -6.44 8.01
CA THR A 229 -4.02 -5.00 7.76
C THR A 229 -2.68 -4.28 7.80
N PHE A 230 -2.62 -3.18 7.05
CA PHE A 230 -1.44 -2.36 6.80
C PHE A 230 -0.25 -3.13 6.24
N CYS A 231 -0.51 -4.19 5.47
CA CYS A 231 0.50 -4.99 4.80
C CYS A 231 0.92 -4.38 3.46
N GLY A 232 2.14 -4.70 3.01
CA GLY A 232 2.57 -4.45 1.64
C GLY A 232 1.80 -5.35 0.67
N VAL A 233 1.85 -6.66 0.89
CA VAL A 233 1.07 -7.64 0.13
C VAL A 233 0.34 -8.55 1.11
N LEU A 234 -0.98 -8.65 0.94
CA LEU A 234 -1.80 -9.71 1.55
C LEU A 234 -2.34 -10.59 0.43
N ALA A 235 -1.96 -11.86 0.40
CA ALA A 235 -2.45 -12.83 -0.57
C ALA A 235 -3.16 -13.98 0.14
N VAL A 236 -4.41 -14.22 -0.23
CA VAL A 236 -5.24 -15.27 0.36
C VAL A 236 -5.78 -16.16 -0.77
N GLY A 237 -5.22 -17.35 -0.88
CA GLY A 237 -5.70 -18.39 -1.78
C GLY A 237 -6.85 -19.20 -1.19
N GLN A 238 -7.49 -19.99 -2.05
CA GLN A 238 -8.48 -20.97 -1.62
C GLN A 238 -7.78 -22.19 -1.04
N TYR A 239 -8.08 -22.47 0.22
CA TYR A 239 -7.58 -23.63 0.95
C TYR A 239 -8.73 -24.33 1.68
N LYS A 240 -8.66 -25.65 1.71
CA LYS A 240 -9.46 -26.50 2.59
C LYS A 240 -8.49 -27.33 3.43
N VAL A 241 -8.82 -27.53 4.71
CA VAL A 241 -7.99 -28.32 5.61
C VAL A 241 -7.74 -29.71 5.02
N GLY A 242 -6.48 -30.07 4.82
CA GLY A 242 -6.07 -31.36 4.25
C GLY A 242 -5.98 -31.40 2.71
N GLU A 243 -6.34 -30.33 2.01
CA GLU A 243 -6.19 -30.21 0.55
C GLU A 243 -4.98 -29.33 0.19
N ARG A 244 -4.39 -29.55 -0.99
CA ARG A 244 -3.38 -28.61 -1.51
C ARG A 244 -4.03 -27.25 -1.80
N PRO A 245 -3.29 -26.14 -1.65
CA PRO A 245 -3.72 -24.83 -2.16
C PRO A 245 -4.21 -24.93 -3.60
N LYS A 246 -5.29 -24.22 -3.94
CA LYS A 246 -5.80 -24.17 -5.33
C LYS A 246 -5.19 -23.05 -6.15
N ASN A 247 -4.64 -22.05 -5.47
CA ASN A 247 -4.04 -20.88 -6.09
C ASN A 247 -2.52 -20.98 -6.00
N HIS A 248 -1.84 -20.61 -7.08
CA HIS A 248 -0.41 -20.88 -7.27
C HIS A 248 0.33 -19.71 -7.91
N ARG A 249 1.66 -19.74 -7.80
CA ARG A 249 2.59 -18.89 -8.57
C ARG A 249 2.36 -17.40 -8.30
N LEU A 250 2.36 -17.01 -7.03
CA LEU A 250 2.59 -15.62 -6.66
C LEU A 250 4.09 -15.35 -6.64
N GLU A 251 4.53 -14.41 -7.46
CA GLU A 251 5.92 -13.95 -7.51
C GLU A 251 6.01 -12.51 -7.04
N ILE A 252 6.93 -12.22 -6.12
CA ILE A 252 7.21 -10.87 -5.63
C ILE A 252 8.71 -10.64 -5.78
N LYS A 253 9.10 -9.76 -6.71
CA LYS A 253 10.48 -9.63 -7.20
C LYS A 253 11.00 -8.20 -7.12
N ASN A 254 12.20 -8.01 -6.58
CA ASN A 254 12.88 -6.71 -6.60
C ASN A 254 12.02 -5.56 -6.04
N CYS A 255 11.16 -5.86 -5.06
CA CYS A 255 10.31 -4.88 -4.40
C CYS A 255 10.96 -4.37 -3.12
N SER A 256 10.62 -3.16 -2.71
CA SER A 256 11.03 -2.60 -1.41
C SER A 256 9.81 -2.26 -0.57
N PHE A 257 9.87 -2.61 0.70
CA PHE A 257 8.81 -2.45 1.68
C PHE A 257 9.37 -1.64 2.85
N VAL A 258 8.82 -0.44 3.06
CA VAL A 258 9.35 0.51 4.04
C VAL A 258 8.23 1.05 4.90
N GLY A 259 8.46 1.12 6.23
CA GLY A 259 7.58 1.86 7.13
C GLY A 259 6.18 1.27 7.23
N LEU A 260 6.05 -0.06 7.16
CA LEU A 260 4.76 -0.72 7.27
C LEU A 260 4.48 -1.07 8.73
N LYS A 261 3.29 -0.67 9.18
CA LYS A 261 2.75 -1.14 10.45
C LYS A 261 2.47 -2.64 10.38
N GLY A 262 1.77 -3.12 9.34
CA GLY A 262 1.50 -4.54 9.19
C GLY A 262 2.73 -5.36 8.79
N ARG A 263 2.50 -6.35 7.93
CA ARG A 263 3.57 -7.20 7.39
C ARG A 263 4.11 -6.65 6.09
N GLY A 264 5.35 -6.98 5.74
CA GLY A 264 5.83 -6.73 4.38
C GLY A 264 4.99 -7.55 3.39
N ILE A 265 5.02 -8.86 3.54
CA ILE A 265 4.29 -9.83 2.72
C ILE A 265 3.61 -10.85 3.64
N ALA A 266 2.33 -11.13 3.42
CA ALA A 266 1.58 -12.19 4.06
C ALA A 266 0.89 -13.06 2.99
N ILE A 267 1.22 -14.34 2.93
CA ILE A 267 0.68 -15.30 1.98
C ILE A 267 -0.02 -16.40 2.76
N TYR A 268 -1.28 -16.68 2.43
CA TYR A 268 -2.08 -17.71 3.09
C TYR A 268 -2.75 -18.59 2.06
N GLY A 269 -2.51 -19.91 2.13
CA GLY A 269 -3.22 -20.88 1.29
C GLY A 269 -2.92 -20.74 -0.20
N MET A 270 -1.69 -20.40 -0.57
CA MET A 270 -1.18 -20.39 -1.96
C MET A 270 0.03 -21.32 -2.10
N GLY A 271 0.16 -22.01 -3.24
CA GLY A 271 1.30 -22.86 -3.56
C GLY A 271 2.31 -22.19 -4.50
N GLU A 272 3.53 -22.74 -4.57
CA GLU A 272 4.53 -22.34 -5.59
C GLU A 272 4.84 -20.82 -5.60
N ASN A 273 5.05 -20.23 -4.42
CA ASN A 273 5.32 -18.79 -4.31
C ASN A 273 6.83 -18.49 -4.35
N LEU A 274 7.19 -17.34 -4.91
CA LEU A 274 8.57 -16.86 -4.97
C LEU A 274 8.65 -15.43 -4.42
N VAL A 275 9.54 -15.22 -3.44
CA VAL A 275 9.92 -13.88 -2.97
C VAL A 275 11.41 -13.73 -3.18
N GLU A 276 11.82 -12.83 -4.07
CA GLU A 276 13.20 -12.71 -4.54
C GLU A 276 13.65 -11.25 -4.63
N GLY A 277 14.89 -10.97 -4.26
CA GLY A 277 15.51 -9.64 -4.41
C GLY A 277 14.79 -8.53 -3.65
N CYS A 278 13.96 -8.86 -2.66
CA CYS A 278 13.15 -7.89 -1.93
C CYS A 278 13.92 -7.27 -0.76
N TYR A 279 13.62 -6.00 -0.47
CA TYR A 279 14.18 -5.22 0.63
C TYR A 279 13.10 -4.84 1.64
N PHE A 280 13.37 -5.00 2.93
CA PHE A 280 12.43 -4.67 4.02
C PHE A 280 13.11 -3.76 5.04
N ARG A 281 12.44 -2.68 5.43
CA ARG A 281 12.91 -1.75 6.47
C ARG A 281 11.74 -1.21 7.27
N ASP A 282 11.93 -1.06 8.58
CA ASP A 282 10.95 -0.44 9.48
C ASP A 282 9.56 -1.11 9.39
N ILE A 283 9.54 -2.44 9.55
CA ILE A 283 8.32 -3.26 9.57
C ILE A 283 8.01 -3.60 11.03
N ASP A 284 6.88 -3.15 11.56
CA ASP A 284 6.56 -3.30 12.99
C ASP A 284 6.16 -4.74 13.35
N SER A 285 5.65 -5.51 12.39
CA SER A 285 5.28 -6.92 12.57
C SER A 285 6.31 -7.87 11.95
N GLN A 286 5.95 -8.65 10.93
CA GLN A 286 6.85 -9.58 10.24
C GLN A 286 7.15 -9.10 8.81
N ALA A 287 8.41 -9.20 8.39
CA ALA A 287 8.79 -8.89 7.01
C ALA A 287 8.08 -9.80 6.00
N VAL A 288 8.06 -11.11 6.26
CA VAL A 288 7.42 -12.12 5.42
C VAL A 288 6.74 -13.17 6.31
N GLU A 289 5.49 -13.52 6.00
CA GLU A 289 4.73 -14.67 6.54
C GLU A 289 4.14 -15.46 5.35
N ILE A 290 4.28 -16.79 5.38
CA ILE A 290 3.79 -17.73 4.35
C ILE A 290 3.17 -18.93 5.04
#